data_AF-A0A7W6WG27-F1
#
_entry.id   AF-A0A7W6WG27-F1
#
_cell.length_a   1.000
_cell.length_b   1.000
_cell.length_c   1.000
_cell.angle_alpha   90.00
_cell.angle_beta   90.00
_cell.angle_gamma   90.00
#
_symmetry.space_group_name_H-M   'P 1'
#
loop_
_entity.id
_entity.type
_entity.pdbx_description
1 polymer ?
#
loop_
_entity_poly.entity_id
_entity_poly.type
_entity_poly.pdbx_seq_one_letter_code
_entity_poly.pdbx_strand_id
1 'polypeptide(L)'
;MARGRTHDGGASRRRQSRPQIHCRHRARDTRLLAIVNGIIAAAELGLKEHDRLALAKRMMEWRLVGRRSSSNLPGLIELVVSRSLVSAGMVAETLKIAPRAAVRIIEELGLREMTGRGRFRAWGVL
;
A
#
# COMPACT_ATOMS: atom_id res chain seq x y z
N MET A 1 -44.59 -55.52 52.41
CA MET A 1 -44.80 -54.08 52.17
C MET A 1 -43.52 -53.33 52.50
N ALA A 2 -43.17 -52.34 51.70
CA ALA A 2 -41.81 -51.90 51.40
C ALA A 2 -41.27 -50.74 52.26
N ARG A 3 -39.94 -50.81 52.52
CA ARG A 3 -38.89 -49.75 52.54
C ARG A 3 -39.18 -48.48 53.37
N GLY A 4 -38.36 -48.04 54.33
CA GLY A 4 -36.89 -48.02 54.36
C GLY A 4 -36.39 -46.58 54.16
N ARG A 5 -36.08 -45.87 55.26
CA ARG A 5 -35.46 -44.53 55.26
C ARG A 5 -34.03 -44.61 54.68
N THR A 6 -33.59 -43.57 53.98
CA THR A 6 -32.25 -42.97 54.14
C THR A 6 -32.19 -41.58 53.48
N HIS A 7 -31.65 -40.63 54.23
CA HIS A 7 -31.09 -39.37 53.74
C HIS A 7 -29.64 -39.62 53.31
N ASP A 8 -29.24 -39.13 52.13
CA ASP A 8 -27.96 -38.42 51.85
C ASP A 8 -27.98 -38.11 50.33
N GLY A 9 -27.71 -36.89 49.85
CA GLY A 9 -26.42 -36.21 50.01
C GLY A 9 -25.50 -36.66 48.87
N GLY A 10 -25.38 -35.87 47.79
CA GLY A 10 -24.47 -36.24 46.70
C GLY A 10 -24.62 -35.46 45.41
N ALA A 11 -24.15 -34.23 45.40
CA ALA A 11 -23.95 -33.43 44.21
C ALA A 11 -23.01 -34.13 43.20
N SER A 12 -23.46 -34.35 41.97
CA SER A 12 -22.58 -34.75 40.86
C SER A 12 -22.86 -33.94 39.59
N ARG A 13 -22.81 -32.60 39.70
CA ARG A 13 -22.41 -31.79 38.54
C ARG A 13 -20.90 -31.95 38.37
N ARG A 14 -20.47 -32.92 37.56
CA ARG A 14 -19.13 -32.90 36.97
C ARG A 14 -19.05 -31.63 36.11
N ARG A 15 -18.62 -30.52 36.71
CA ARG A 15 -18.05 -29.41 35.97
C ARG A 15 -16.84 -30.01 35.27
N GLN A 16 -16.98 -30.31 33.99
CA GLN A 16 -15.85 -30.56 33.13
C GLN A 16 -14.98 -29.32 33.24
N SER A 17 -13.82 -29.49 33.87
CA SER A 17 -12.77 -28.49 33.94
C SER A 17 -12.43 -28.10 32.51
N ARG A 18 -12.96 -26.97 32.04
CA ARG A 18 -12.51 -26.39 30.78
C ARG A 18 -11.03 -26.08 30.96
N PRO A 19 -10.12 -26.68 30.19
CA PRO A 19 -8.71 -26.36 30.29
C PRO A 19 -8.53 -24.97 29.69
N GLN A 20 -8.56 -23.96 30.55
CA GLN A 20 -8.11 -22.64 30.21
C GLN A 20 -6.68 -22.52 30.74
N ILE A 21 -5.85 -21.78 30.01
CA ILE A 21 -4.45 -21.43 30.32
C ILE A 21 -3.42 -22.34 29.62
N HIS A 22 -3.35 -22.28 28.29
CA HIS A 22 -2.11 -22.42 27.47
C HIS A 22 -2.29 -21.77 26.08
N CYS A 23 -3.54 -21.64 25.58
CA CYS A 23 -3.84 -21.06 24.27
C CYS A 23 -3.62 -19.54 24.14
N ARG A 24 -3.51 -18.79 25.25
CA ARG A 24 -3.37 -17.32 25.21
C ARG A 24 -1.95 -16.86 24.88
N HIS A 25 -0.93 -17.60 25.30
CA HIS A 25 0.47 -17.26 25.01
C HIS A 25 0.81 -17.53 23.54
N ARG A 26 0.51 -18.73 23.03
CA ARG A 26 0.64 -19.03 21.60
C ARG A 26 -0.15 -18.06 20.73
N ALA A 27 -1.36 -17.68 21.12
CA ALA A 27 -2.14 -16.71 20.35
C ALA A 27 -1.48 -15.32 20.29
N ARG A 28 -0.72 -14.90 21.31
CA ARG A 28 0.10 -13.68 21.25
C ARG A 28 1.30 -13.86 20.33
N ASP A 29 2.06 -14.94 20.48
CA ASP A 29 3.26 -15.19 19.69
C ASP A 29 2.92 -15.35 18.20
N THR A 30 1.81 -16.03 17.88
CA THR A 30 1.29 -16.16 16.53
C THR A 30 0.82 -14.82 15.96
N ARG A 31 0.20 -13.95 16.76
CA ARG A 31 -0.19 -12.60 16.31
C ARG A 31 1.03 -11.71 16.07
N LEU A 32 2.02 -11.76 16.97
CA LEU A 32 3.30 -11.05 16.82
C LEU A 32 4.03 -11.51 15.56
N LEU A 33 4.13 -12.82 15.35
CA LEU A 33 4.75 -13.39 14.15
C LEU A 33 4.01 -12.96 12.88
N ALA A 34 2.67 -12.95 12.89
CA ALA A 34 1.87 -12.49 11.75
C ALA A 34 2.09 -11.00 11.44
N ILE A 35 2.20 -10.15 12.46
CA ILE A 35 2.49 -8.72 12.29
C ILE A 35 3.90 -8.52 11.72
N VAL A 36 4.91 -9.18 12.28
CA VAL A 36 6.29 -9.10 11.79
C VAL A 36 6.38 -9.58 10.34
N ASN A 37 5.74 -10.71 10.01
CA ASN A 37 5.67 -11.20 8.63
C ASN A 37 4.93 -10.22 7.71
N GLY A 38 3.88 -9.56 8.20
CA GLY A 38 3.19 -8.50 7.45
C GLY A 38 4.09 -7.30 7.17
N ILE A 39 4.92 -6.89 8.14
CA ILE A 39 5.91 -5.81 7.97
C ILE A 39 6.98 -6.22 6.96
N ILE A 40 7.51 -7.44 7.05
CA ILE A 40 8.50 -7.96 6.11
C ILE A 40 7.93 -7.98 4.69
N ALA A 41 6.73 -8.53 4.51
CA ALA A 41 6.08 -8.57 3.20
C ALA A 41 5.82 -7.16 2.64
N ALA A 42 5.41 -6.21 3.48
CA ALA A 42 5.22 -4.83 3.08
C ALA A 42 6.55 -4.16 2.68
N ALA A 43 7.64 -4.43 3.41
CA ALA A 43 8.97 -3.90 3.10
C ALA A 43 9.51 -4.45 1.78
N GLU A 44 9.35 -5.75 1.52
CA GLU A 44 9.75 -6.38 0.25
C GLU A 44 8.97 -5.81 -0.94
N LEU A 45 7.65 -5.60 -0.77
CA LEU A 45 6.82 -4.99 -1.81
C LEU A 45 7.23 -3.52 -2.04
N GLY A 46 7.48 -2.77 -0.97
CA GLY A 46 7.94 -1.39 -1.03
C GLY A 46 9.29 -1.24 -1.72
N LEU A 47 10.25 -2.14 -1.45
CA LEU A 47 11.57 -2.09 -2.05
C LEU A 47 11.52 -2.34 -3.57
N LYS A 48 10.70 -3.30 -4.02
CA LYS A 48 10.50 -3.55 -5.45
C LYS A 48 9.91 -2.35 -6.17
N GLU A 49 8.93 -1.69 -5.56
CA GLU A 49 8.33 -0.49 -6.14
C GLU A 49 9.33 0.67 -6.14
N HIS A 50 10.14 0.82 -5.08
CA HIS A 50 11.21 1.81 -5.04
C HIS A 50 12.23 1.60 -6.17
N ASP A 51 12.69 0.37 -6.40
CA ASP A 51 13.64 0.08 -7.48
C ASP A 51 13.05 0.36 -8.87
N ARG A 52 11.77 0.02 -9.06
CA ARG A 52 11.02 0.33 -10.28
C ARG A 52 10.96 1.84 -10.52
N LEU A 53 10.63 2.63 -9.50
CA LEU A 53 10.57 4.09 -9.58
C LEU A 53 11.96 4.70 -9.80
N ALA A 54 13.01 4.14 -9.19
CA ALA A 54 14.39 4.58 -9.39
C ALA A 54 14.87 4.35 -10.83
N LEU A 55 14.54 3.20 -11.42
CA LEU A 55 14.82 2.92 -12.84
C LEU A 55 14.10 3.90 -13.77
N ALA A 56 12.81 4.12 -13.52
CA ALA A 56 12.03 5.06 -14.32
C ALA A 56 12.54 6.49 -14.21
N LYS A 57 12.92 6.96 -13.01
CA LYS A 57 13.55 8.26 -12.78
C LYS A 57 14.79 8.41 -13.65
N ARG A 58 15.68 7.41 -13.62
CA ARG A 58 16.90 7.42 -14.42
C ARG A 58 16.59 7.47 -15.92
N MET A 59 15.64 6.66 -16.41
CA MET A 59 15.23 6.68 -17.83
C MET A 59 14.66 8.03 -18.24
N MET A 60 13.86 8.67 -17.38
CA MET A 60 13.33 10.01 -17.62
C MET A 60 14.45 11.06 -17.65
N GLU A 61 15.40 11.02 -16.72
CA GLU A 61 16.58 11.89 -16.69
C GLU A 61 17.43 11.74 -17.95
N TRP A 62 17.64 10.52 -18.45
CA TRP A 62 18.35 10.27 -19.71
C TRP A 62 17.68 10.95 -20.91
N ARG A 63 16.34 11.04 -20.95
CA ARG A 63 15.63 11.76 -22.02
C ARG A 63 15.82 13.28 -21.97
N LEU A 64 16.24 13.82 -20.83
CA LEU A 64 16.56 15.24 -20.66
C LEU A 64 18.00 15.57 -21.09
N VAL A 65 18.93 14.61 -21.02
CA VAL A 65 20.33 14.81 -21.42
C VAL A 65 20.40 15.08 -22.94
N GLY A 66 20.60 16.35 -23.31
CA GLY A 66 20.68 16.80 -24.71
C GLY A 66 19.45 17.57 -25.23
N ARG A 67 18.36 17.67 -24.44
CA ARG A 67 17.25 18.60 -24.76
C ARG A 67 17.49 19.95 -24.10
N ARG A 68 17.21 21.04 -24.84
CA ARG A 68 17.18 22.40 -24.29
C ARG A 68 16.28 22.38 -23.06
N SER A 69 16.85 22.67 -21.90
CA SER A 69 16.26 22.70 -20.58
C SER A 69 14.92 23.45 -20.59
N SER A 70 13.82 22.73 -20.82
CA SER A 70 12.51 23.28 -20.50
C SER A 70 12.46 23.29 -18.98
N SER A 71 12.37 24.48 -18.39
CA SER A 71 12.49 24.74 -16.95
C SER A 71 11.53 23.92 -16.07
N ASN A 72 10.56 23.23 -16.67
CA ASN A 72 9.47 22.53 -16.00
C ASN A 72 9.57 21.00 -16.10
N LEU A 73 10.40 20.45 -16.99
CA LEU A 73 10.59 18.99 -17.13
C LEU A 73 11.22 18.36 -15.87
N PRO A 74 12.28 18.92 -15.26
CA PRO A 74 12.84 18.39 -14.01
C PRO A 74 11.81 18.34 -12.88
N GLY A 75 11.01 19.40 -12.72
CA GLY A 75 9.96 19.44 -11.69
C GLY A 75 8.82 18.44 -11.91
N LEU A 76 8.52 18.08 -13.18
CA LEU A 76 7.58 16.99 -13.44
C LEU A 76 8.15 15.62 -13.02
N ILE A 77 9.44 15.39 -13.22
CA ILE A 77 10.10 14.14 -12.77
C ILE A 77 10.03 14.01 -11.26
N GLU A 78 10.33 15.08 -10.52
CA GLU A 78 10.22 15.09 -9.05
C GLU A 78 8.80 14.80 -8.56
N LEU A 79 7.79 15.38 -9.22
CA LEU A 79 6.39 15.11 -8.90
C LEU A 79 6.02 13.63 -9.14
N VAL A 80 6.48 13.03 -10.24
CA VAL A 80 6.19 11.63 -10.58
C VAL A 80 6.90 10.65 -9.64
N VAL A 81 8.12 10.98 -9.20
CA VAL A 81 8.86 10.18 -8.22
C VAL A 81 8.20 10.25 -6.84
N SER A 82 7.69 11.42 -6.45
CA SER A 82 6.97 11.58 -5.18
C SER A 82 5.57 10.94 -5.21
N ARG A 83 4.92 10.92 -6.38
CA ARG A 83 3.56 10.39 -6.57
C ARG A 83 3.51 9.61 -7.88
N SER A 84 3.39 8.29 -7.79
CA SER A 84 3.34 7.40 -8.95
C SER A 84 2.13 7.61 -9.87
N LEU A 85 1.13 8.38 -9.42
CA LEU A 85 -0.04 8.76 -10.19
C LEU A 85 -0.22 10.29 -10.16
N VAL A 86 -0.16 10.92 -11.33
CA VAL A 86 -0.29 12.37 -11.48
C VAL A 86 -1.43 12.73 -12.42
N SER A 87 -2.15 13.81 -12.11
CA SER A 87 -3.18 14.38 -12.99
C SER A 87 -2.70 15.68 -13.61
N ALA A 88 -3.31 16.10 -14.73
CA ALA A 88 -2.94 17.34 -15.40
C ALA A 88 -3.15 18.56 -14.50
N GLY A 89 -4.18 18.54 -13.66
CA GLY A 89 -4.43 19.59 -12.66
C GLY A 89 -3.34 19.65 -11.60
N MET A 90 -2.90 18.50 -11.09
CA MET A 90 -1.81 18.43 -10.11
C MET A 90 -0.49 18.96 -10.67
N VAL A 91 -0.19 18.62 -11.92
CA VAL A 91 1.01 19.11 -12.64
C VAL A 91 0.92 20.63 -12.86
N ALA A 92 -0.25 21.12 -13.30
CA ALA A 92 -0.48 22.55 -13.52
C ALA A 92 -0.33 23.38 -12.24
N GLU A 93 -0.85 22.89 -11.12
CA GLU A 93 -0.75 23.55 -9.81
C GLU A 93 0.70 23.56 -9.29
N THR A 94 1.38 22.41 -9.37
CA THR A 94 2.75 22.27 -8.84
C THR A 94 3.77 23.10 -9.63
N LEU A 95 3.65 23.10 -10.97
CA LEU A 95 4.58 23.80 -11.86
C LEU A 95 4.11 25.22 -12.24
N LYS A 96 2.93 25.66 -11.74
CA LYS A 96 2.30 26.95 -12.06
C LYS A 96 2.17 27.21 -13.56
N ILE A 97 1.81 26.18 -14.33
CA ILE A 97 1.64 26.24 -15.78
C ILE A 97 0.17 26.09 -16.18
N ALA A 98 -0.17 26.53 -17.39
CA ALA A 98 -1.51 26.30 -17.94
C ALA A 98 -1.80 24.78 -18.05
N PRO A 99 -3.03 24.32 -17.76
CA PRO A 99 -3.40 22.89 -17.83
C PRO A 99 -3.11 22.23 -19.19
N ARG A 100 -3.25 22.97 -20.29
CA ARG A 100 -2.90 22.47 -21.64
C ARG A 100 -1.39 22.24 -21.80
N ALA A 101 -0.57 23.12 -21.23
CA ALA A 101 0.88 22.95 -21.22
C ALA A 101 1.29 21.76 -20.35
N ALA A 102 0.59 21.52 -19.24
CA ALA A 102 0.82 20.34 -18.40
C ALA A 102 0.60 19.04 -19.18
N VAL A 103 -0.51 18.91 -19.92
CA VAL A 103 -0.77 17.73 -20.77
C VAL A 103 0.33 17.55 -21.82
N ARG A 104 0.75 18.63 -22.48
CA ARG A 104 1.82 18.56 -23.49
C ARG A 104 3.14 18.04 -22.89
N ILE A 105 3.55 18.56 -21.74
CA ILE A 105 4.82 18.14 -21.09
C ILE A 105 4.74 16.69 -20.60
N ILE A 106 3.57 16.24 -20.12
CA ILE A 106 3.33 14.85 -19.71
C ILE A 106 3.48 13.89 -20.91
N GLU A 107 2.92 14.25 -22.06
CA GLU A 107 3.06 13.48 -23.30
C GLU A 107 4.50 13.50 -23.82
N GLU A 108 5.19 14.64 -23.74
CA GLU A 108 6.61 14.77 -24.09
C GLU A 108 7.52 13.89 -23.23
N LEU A 109 7.17 13.69 -21.95
CA LEU A 109 7.90 12.81 -21.03
C LEU A 109 7.61 11.32 -21.30
N GLY A 110 6.50 11.02 -21.97
CA GLY A 110 6.08 9.67 -22.36
C GLY A 110 5.43 8.87 -21.23
N LEU A 111 4.72 9.55 -20.31
CA LEU A 111 3.97 8.86 -19.26
C LEU A 111 2.73 8.17 -19.85
N ARG A 112 2.38 7.00 -19.32
CA ARG A 112 1.21 6.26 -19.82
C ARG A 112 -0.05 6.74 -19.13
N GLU A 113 -1.07 7.05 -19.93
CA GLU A 113 -2.41 7.30 -19.41
C GLU A 113 -2.97 5.99 -18.82
N MET A 114 -3.25 6.01 -17.52
CA MET A 114 -3.79 4.84 -16.80
C MET A 114 -5.31 4.83 -16.80
N THR A 115 -5.93 6.01 -16.82
CA THR A 115 -7.38 6.17 -16.75
C THR A 115 -7.94 6.50 -18.13
N GLY A 116 -8.37 5.48 -18.88
CA GLY A 116 -9.04 5.64 -20.19
C GLY A 116 -10.45 6.28 -20.12
N ARG A 117 -10.71 7.19 -19.18
CA ARG A 117 -12.02 7.80 -18.89
C ARG A 117 -12.01 9.31 -19.12
N GLY A 118 -12.01 9.71 -20.39
CA GLY A 118 -12.40 11.04 -20.85
C GLY A 118 -11.79 12.21 -20.06
N ARG A 119 -12.60 12.89 -19.25
CA ARG A 119 -12.26 14.16 -18.58
C ARG A 119 -11.30 14.01 -17.38
N PHE A 120 -11.17 12.82 -16.80
CA PHE A 120 -10.28 12.55 -15.68
C PHE A 120 -9.10 11.71 -16.16
N ARG A 121 -8.05 12.40 -16.59
CA ARG A 121 -6.80 11.78 -17.05
C ARG A 121 -5.77 11.78 -15.93
N ALA A 122 -5.26 10.59 -15.64
CA ALA A 122 -4.16 10.34 -14.75
C ALA A 122 -3.10 9.52 -15.48
N TRP A 123 -1.85 9.91 -15.27
CA TRP A 123 -0.68 9.30 -15.88
C TRP A 123 0.20 8.70 -14.80
N GLY A 124 0.84 7.59 -15.14
CA GLY A 124 1.75 6.90 -14.24
C GLY A 124 2.93 6.30 -14.99
N VAL A 125 3.89 5.88 -14.17
CA VAL A 125 5.06 5.12 -14.61
C VAL A 125 4.69 3.65 -14.62
N LEU A 126 4.91 2.97 -15.75
CA LEU A 126 4.86 1.51 -15.83
C LEU A 126 6.24 0.91 -15.59
#